data_AF-A0A8T4PWD4-F1
#
_entry.id   AF-A0A8T4PWD4-F1
#
_cell.length_a   1.000
_cell.length_b   1.000
_cell.length_c   1.000
_cell.angle_alpha   90.00
_cell.angle_beta   90.00
_cell.angle_gamma   90.00
#
_symmetry.space_group_name_H-M   'P 1'
#
loop_
_entity.id
_entity.type
_entity.pdbx_description
1 polymer ?
#
loop_
_entity_poly.entity_id
_entity_poly.type
_entity_poly.pdbx_seq_one_letter_code
_entity_poly.pdbx_strand_id
1 'polypeptide(L)'
;MDKALVVFQDKKIRRAWHENEWFFSVVDVIGALTDSDNPRNYWSMLKTRESEQGIELYTFCVQLKMQSSDSKYYETDCANTKSLFRIIQSIPSKKAEPFKLWLAKVGYERVQEIENPELAQKRMKELYKQKGYSDEWIEKRVRGIAVRDELTDEWKKRGIEEERQFEILTAEISKATFGMTPGEYQKFKELKKENLRDHMNDLELIFSMLGEASTTEIAKKRDAKGFPENKKAAIDGGTVAGNARKELEEKSGTKVSTKDNYKELPEVEIRKNKILITDNEEQPNRGRMTNFEKDKKFAKRTDAAWEN
;
A
#
# COMPACT_ATOMS: atom_id res chain seq x y z
N MET A 1 5.92 11.31 11.37
CA MET A 1 7.18 11.65 10.69
C MET A 1 7.94 10.38 10.45
N ASP A 2 7.89 9.89 9.21
CA ASP A 2 8.58 8.70 8.76
C ASP A 2 10.08 8.81 9.02
N LYS A 3 10.59 8.01 9.96
CA LYS A 3 11.99 7.59 9.92
C LYS A 3 12.13 6.55 8.81
N ALA A 4 11.83 6.92 7.57
CA ALA A 4 12.37 6.21 6.41
C ALA A 4 13.88 6.11 6.67
N LEU A 5 14.43 4.88 6.72
CA LEU A 5 15.77 4.58 7.21
C LEU A 5 16.72 5.78 6.98
N VAL A 6 16.97 6.54 8.05
CA VAL A 6 17.85 7.74 8.10
C VAL A 6 19.33 7.32 7.92
N VAL A 7 19.55 6.15 7.32
CA VAL A 7 20.81 5.44 7.26
C VAL A 7 21.72 6.03 6.19
N PHE A 8 21.16 6.70 5.18
CA PHE A 8 21.95 7.31 4.11
C PHE A 8 22.06 8.85 4.19
N GLN A 9 21.64 9.47 5.30
CA GLN A 9 21.81 10.90 5.67
C GLN A 9 22.21 11.82 4.50
N ASP A 10 21.26 12.31 3.69
CA ASP A 10 21.45 13.24 2.55
C ASP A 10 22.61 12.92 1.56
N LYS A 11 23.27 11.76 1.68
CA LYS A 11 24.39 11.36 0.84
C LYS A 11 23.84 10.76 -0.44
N LYS A 12 24.23 11.34 -1.57
CA LYS A 12 23.90 10.80 -2.89
C LYS A 12 24.67 9.49 -3.10
N ILE A 13 23.94 8.38 -3.14
CA ILE A 13 24.46 7.07 -3.55
C ILE A 13 24.26 6.92 -5.05
N ARG A 14 25.36 6.75 -5.81
CA ARG A 14 25.27 6.49 -7.25
C ARG A 14 24.65 5.11 -7.50
N ARG A 15 23.80 5.03 -8.52
CA ARG A 15 23.12 3.81 -8.95
C ARG A 15 23.16 3.63 -10.45
N ALA A 16 23.19 2.37 -10.89
CA ALA A 16 23.12 1.97 -12.29
C ALA A 16 22.06 0.88 -12.45
N TRP A 17 21.35 0.90 -13.59
CA TRP A 17 20.43 -0.16 -13.95
C TRP A 17 21.19 -1.27 -14.66
N HIS A 18 21.16 -2.48 -14.13
CA HIS A 18 21.89 -3.63 -14.66
C HIS A 18 21.08 -4.90 -14.37
N GLU A 19 21.00 -5.85 -15.31
CA GLU A 19 20.27 -7.12 -15.15
C GLU A 19 18.84 -6.98 -14.59
N ASN A 20 18.10 -5.96 -15.03
CA ASN A 20 16.73 -5.64 -14.58
C ASN A 20 16.59 -5.28 -13.08
N GLU A 21 17.68 -4.90 -12.42
CA GLU A 21 17.64 -4.36 -11.06
C GLU A 21 18.57 -3.14 -10.87
N TRP A 22 18.38 -2.43 -9.76
CA TRP A 22 19.26 -1.33 -9.38
C TRP A 22 20.49 -1.84 -8.64
N PHE A 23 21.67 -1.47 -9.14
CA PHE A 23 22.95 -1.66 -8.49
C PHE A 23 23.46 -0.34 -7.92
N PHE A 24 24.10 -0.38 -6.75
CA PHE A 24 24.54 0.78 -5.99
C PHE A 24 26.05 0.76 -5.81
N SER A 25 26.69 1.94 -5.87
CA SER A 25 28.12 2.06 -5.60
C SER A 25 28.45 1.66 -4.17
N VAL A 26 29.30 0.65 -3.99
CA VAL A 26 29.71 0.16 -2.67
C VAL A 26 30.53 1.23 -1.92
N VAL A 27 31.38 1.96 -2.64
CA VAL A 27 32.22 3.03 -2.08
C VAL A 27 31.36 4.18 -1.55
N ASP A 28 30.30 4.57 -2.25
CA ASP A 28 29.40 5.63 -1.78
C ASP A 28 28.64 5.19 -0.52
N VAL A 29 28.21 3.92 -0.47
CA VAL A 29 27.54 3.34 0.71
C VAL A 29 28.48 3.29 1.91
N ILE A 30 29.74 2.88 1.71
CA ILE A 30 30.76 2.96 2.76
C ILE A 30 30.94 4.40 3.22
N GLY A 31 30.96 5.37 2.31
CA GLY A 31 31.03 6.78 2.65
C GLY A 31 29.83 7.27 3.47
N ALA A 32 28.63 6.73 3.25
CA ALA A 32 27.46 7.05 4.07
C ALA A 32 27.48 6.38 5.45
N LEU A 33 27.99 5.15 5.53
CA LEU A 33 27.94 4.31 6.73
C LEU A 33 29.20 4.36 7.58
N THR A 34 30.17 5.20 7.24
CA THR A 34 31.43 5.35 7.97
C THR A 34 31.80 6.83 8.15
N ASP A 35 32.71 7.09 9.07
CA ASP A 35 33.38 8.38 9.25
C ASP A 35 34.71 8.45 8.46
N SER A 36 34.90 7.57 7.48
CA SER A 36 36.14 7.54 6.70
C SER A 36 36.19 8.70 5.71
N ASP A 37 37.23 9.52 5.80
CA ASP A 37 37.56 10.54 4.79
C ASP A 37 37.96 9.93 3.44
N ASN A 38 38.34 8.65 3.42
CA ASN A 38 38.65 7.90 2.20
C ASN A 38 37.88 6.57 2.14
N PRO A 39 36.61 6.59 1.66
CA PRO A 39 35.78 5.40 1.55
C PRO A 39 36.36 4.32 0.62
N ARG A 40 37.14 4.71 -0.40
CA ARG A 40 37.79 3.76 -1.32
C ARG A 40 38.87 2.96 -0.61
N ASN A 41 39.73 3.63 0.17
CA ASN A 41 40.74 2.93 0.97
C ASN A 41 40.08 2.04 2.02
N TYR A 42 39.03 2.54 2.68
CA TYR A 42 38.25 1.75 3.63
C TYR A 42 37.69 0.49 2.98
N TRP A 43 37.14 0.59 1.76
CA TRP A 43 36.65 -0.57 1.01
C TRP A 43 37.75 -1.60 0.74
N SER A 44 38.92 -1.16 0.29
CA SER A 44 40.06 -2.05 0.05
C SER A 44 40.48 -2.78 1.33
N MET A 45 40.62 -2.06 2.45
CA MET A 45 40.96 -2.66 3.74
C MET A 45 39.88 -3.63 4.23
N LEU A 46 38.60 -3.30 4.04
CA LEU A 46 37.49 -4.16 4.40
C LEU A 46 37.52 -5.47 3.61
N LYS A 47 37.79 -5.41 2.30
CA LYS A 47 37.95 -6.60 1.46
C LYS A 47 39.08 -7.51 1.96
N THR A 48 40.26 -6.94 2.22
CA THR A 48 41.40 -7.71 2.74
C THR A 48 41.07 -8.40 4.05
N ARG A 49 40.51 -7.66 5.01
CA ARG A 49 40.17 -8.20 6.34
C ARG A 49 39.14 -9.33 6.26
N GLU A 50 38.11 -9.19 5.42
CA GLU A 50 37.08 -10.22 5.29
C GLU A 50 37.61 -11.46 4.55
N SER A 51 38.48 -11.28 3.55
CA SER A 51 39.14 -12.39 2.84
C SER A 51 40.01 -13.23 3.78
N GLU A 52 40.74 -12.59 4.71
CA GLU A 52 41.48 -13.27 5.79
C GLU A 52 40.57 -14.13 6.70
N GLN A 53 39.27 -13.81 6.77
CA GLN A 53 38.26 -14.56 7.51
C GLN A 53 37.45 -15.53 6.63
N GLY A 54 37.89 -15.74 5.37
CA GLY A 54 37.24 -16.62 4.41
C GLY A 54 35.99 -16.03 3.72
N ILE A 55 35.75 -14.73 3.85
CA ILE A 55 34.64 -14.02 3.21
C ILE A 55 35.15 -13.19 2.04
N GLU A 56 34.92 -13.68 0.82
CA GLU A 56 35.32 -13.00 -0.41
C GLU A 56 34.31 -11.93 -0.83
N LEU A 57 34.47 -10.70 -0.33
CA LEU A 57 33.51 -9.62 -0.63
C LEU A 57 33.40 -9.24 -2.12
N TYR A 58 34.42 -9.56 -2.93
CA TYR A 58 34.40 -9.27 -4.37
C TYR A 58 33.29 -10.04 -5.09
N THR A 59 32.92 -11.23 -4.60
CA THR A 59 31.90 -12.07 -5.24
C THR A 59 30.49 -11.48 -5.12
N PHE A 60 30.30 -10.51 -4.24
CA PHE A 60 29.03 -9.79 -4.08
C PHE A 60 28.91 -8.57 -5.00
N CYS A 61 29.97 -8.25 -5.75
CA CYS A 61 30.05 -7.04 -6.56
C CYS A 61 30.14 -7.35 -8.06
N VAL A 62 29.64 -6.42 -8.86
CA VAL A 62 29.92 -6.30 -10.30
C VAL A 62 30.60 -4.96 -10.57
N GLN A 63 31.44 -4.88 -11.60
CA GLN A 63 32.05 -3.61 -12.01
C GLN A 63 31.20 -2.94 -13.07
N LEU A 64 30.76 -1.71 -12.77
CA LEU A 64 29.97 -0.91 -13.68
C LEU A 64 30.61 0.47 -13.85
N LYS A 65 30.58 0.99 -15.08
CA LYS A 65 31.00 2.36 -15.38
C LYS A 65 30.06 3.36 -14.73
N MET A 66 30.59 4.13 -13.78
CA MET A 66 29.87 5.21 -13.11
C MET A 66 30.61 6.53 -13.27
N GLN A 67 29.84 7.61 -13.41
CA GLN A 67 30.41 8.96 -13.41
C GLN A 67 30.93 9.32 -12.00
N SER A 68 32.10 9.94 -11.96
CA SER A 68 32.78 10.43 -10.76
C SER A 68 32.61 11.95 -10.63
N SER A 69 33.08 12.54 -9.52
CA SER A 69 32.98 13.98 -9.23
C SER A 69 33.73 14.87 -10.23
N ASP A 70 34.69 14.31 -10.95
CA ASP A 70 35.45 14.95 -12.02
C ASP A 70 34.80 14.80 -13.41
N SER A 71 33.53 14.40 -13.45
CA SER A 71 32.74 14.15 -14.66
C SER A 71 33.24 13.01 -15.56
N LYS A 72 34.29 12.28 -15.17
CA LYS A 72 34.81 11.11 -15.89
C LYS A 72 34.13 9.82 -15.43
N TYR A 73 34.16 8.81 -16.28
CA TYR A 73 33.59 7.49 -15.99
C TYR A 73 34.68 6.51 -15.56
N TYR A 74 34.42 5.78 -14.48
CA TYR A 74 35.33 4.77 -13.94
C TYR A 74 34.57 3.48 -13.63
N GLU A 75 35.25 2.35 -13.78
CA GLU A 75 34.76 1.07 -13.26
C GLU A 75 34.67 1.16 -11.73
N THR A 76 33.48 0.90 -11.21
CA THR A 76 33.17 1.01 -9.79
C THR A 76 32.56 -0.30 -9.31
N ASP A 77 33.02 -0.81 -8.18
CA ASP A 77 32.40 -1.96 -7.52
C ASP A 77 30.97 -1.59 -7.08
N CYS A 78 29.99 -2.31 -7.63
CA CYS A 78 28.57 -2.08 -7.41
C CYS A 78 27.89 -3.35 -6.94
N ALA A 79 26.88 -3.23 -6.09
CA ALA A 79 26.11 -4.34 -5.57
C ALA A 79 24.61 -4.06 -5.66
N ASN A 80 23.81 -5.09 -5.96
CA ASN A 80 22.37 -5.03 -5.80
C ASN A 80 22.00 -4.98 -4.31
N THR A 81 20.70 -4.79 -4.00
CA THR A 81 20.22 -4.62 -2.62
C THR A 81 20.62 -5.79 -1.72
N LYS A 82 20.45 -7.04 -2.18
CA LYS A 82 20.75 -8.25 -1.40
C LYS A 82 22.24 -8.36 -1.07
N SER A 83 23.10 -8.21 -2.08
CA SER A 83 24.55 -8.22 -1.92
C SER A 83 25.04 -7.08 -1.04
N LEU A 84 24.44 -5.89 -1.17
CA LEU A 84 24.78 -4.74 -0.36
C LEU A 84 24.48 -4.99 1.12
N PHE A 85 23.33 -5.60 1.44
CA PHE A 85 23.00 -5.95 2.83
C PHE A 85 24.05 -6.87 3.45
N ARG A 86 24.60 -7.81 2.66
CA ARG A 86 25.68 -8.70 3.09
C ARG A 86 27.00 -7.95 3.33
N ILE A 87 27.36 -7.00 2.46
CA ILE A 87 28.55 -6.16 2.61
C ILE A 87 28.43 -5.27 3.85
N ILE A 88 27.25 -4.67 4.09
CA ILE A 88 27.03 -3.77 5.24
C ILE A 88 27.29 -4.49 6.57
N GLN A 89 26.98 -5.79 6.68
CA GLN A 89 27.27 -6.57 7.90
C GLN A 89 28.75 -6.55 8.26
N SER A 90 29.64 -6.51 7.26
CA SER A 90 31.08 -6.47 7.46
C SER A 90 31.58 -5.08 7.91
N ILE A 91 30.83 -3.98 7.74
CA ILE A 91 31.34 -2.63 8.08
C ILE A 91 31.43 -2.43 9.61
N PRO A 92 32.61 -2.33 10.25
CA PRO A 92 32.77 -2.17 11.70
C PRO A 92 32.56 -0.72 12.19
N SER A 93 31.52 -0.04 11.72
CA SER A 93 31.29 1.39 11.99
C SER A 93 30.05 1.59 12.88
N LYS A 94 30.15 2.51 13.86
CA LYS A 94 29.01 2.95 14.67
C LYS A 94 27.87 3.53 13.82
N LYS A 95 28.17 4.12 12.67
CA LYS A 95 27.17 4.61 11.71
C LYS A 95 26.41 3.49 10.97
N ALA A 96 27.04 2.32 10.81
CA ALA A 96 26.39 1.16 10.22
C ALA A 96 25.49 0.41 11.23
N GLU A 97 25.76 0.56 12.53
CA GLU A 97 25.11 -0.21 13.60
C GLU A 97 23.57 -0.08 13.62
N PRO A 98 22.96 1.12 13.47
CA PRO A 98 21.50 1.23 13.42
C PRO A 98 20.87 0.39 12.29
N PHE A 99 21.56 0.29 11.14
CA PHE A 99 21.10 -0.52 10.03
C PHE A 99 21.24 -2.02 10.31
N LYS A 100 22.34 -2.44 10.95
CA LYS A 100 22.54 -3.84 11.36
C LYS A 100 21.52 -4.29 12.39
N LEU A 101 21.27 -3.46 13.41
CA LEU A 101 20.22 -3.71 14.40
C LEU A 101 18.83 -3.80 13.75
N TRP A 102 18.56 -2.94 12.77
CA TRP A 102 17.32 -3.03 11.99
C TRP A 102 17.23 -4.35 11.22
N LEU A 103 18.29 -4.78 10.53
CA LEU A 103 18.31 -6.09 9.84
C LEU A 103 18.15 -7.27 10.81
N ALA A 104 18.79 -7.22 11.98
CA ALA A 104 18.64 -8.23 13.02
C ALA A 104 17.21 -8.29 13.55
N LYS A 105 16.59 -7.13 13.79
CA LYS A 105 15.19 -7.02 14.20
C LYS A 105 14.26 -7.62 13.15
N VAL A 106 14.43 -7.26 11.87
CA VAL A 106 13.62 -7.81 10.77
C VAL A 106 13.81 -9.32 10.66
N GLY A 107 15.05 -9.82 10.78
CA GLY A 107 15.33 -11.26 10.79
C GLY A 107 14.62 -11.99 11.93
N TYR A 108 14.68 -11.43 13.14
CA TYR A 108 13.98 -11.97 14.31
C TYR A 108 12.46 -11.95 14.14
N GLU A 109 11.89 -10.83 13.67
CA GLU A 109 10.45 -10.72 13.36
C GLU A 109 10.02 -11.77 12.34
N ARG A 110 10.83 -12.08 11.31
CA ARG A 110 10.54 -13.16 10.35
C ARG A 110 10.54 -14.54 10.99
N VAL A 111 11.45 -14.83 11.92
CA VAL A 111 11.45 -16.09 12.67
C VAL A 111 10.18 -16.21 13.52
N GLN A 112 9.80 -15.15 14.23
CA GLN A 112 8.57 -15.13 15.02
C GLN A 112 7.31 -15.30 14.15
N GLU A 113 7.30 -14.72 12.94
CA GLU A 113 6.19 -14.89 11.99
C GLU A 113 6.05 -16.33 11.48
N ILE A 114 7.14 -17.12 11.45
CA ILE A 114 7.06 -18.56 11.10
C ILE A 114 6.41 -19.36 12.22
N GLU A 115 6.75 -19.06 13.48
CA GLU A 115 6.15 -19.72 14.64
C GLU A 115 4.70 -19.27 14.88
N ASN A 116 4.40 -18.00 14.64
CA ASN A 116 3.08 -17.41 14.77
C ASN A 116 2.70 -16.57 13.52
N PRO A 117 2.06 -17.19 12.51
CA PRO A 117 1.67 -16.52 11.28
C PRO A 117 0.72 -15.32 11.47
N GLU A 118 -0.02 -15.23 12.58
CA GLU A 118 -0.88 -14.07 12.86
C GLU A 118 -0.07 -12.77 13.03
N LEU A 119 1.20 -12.88 13.43
CA LEU A 119 2.10 -11.72 13.50
C LEU A 119 2.31 -11.08 12.13
N ALA A 120 2.32 -11.87 11.05
CA ALA A 120 2.44 -11.35 9.69
C ALA A 120 1.19 -10.53 9.31
N GLN A 121 0.00 -10.99 9.71
CA GLN A 121 -1.23 -10.24 9.52
C GLN A 121 -1.25 -8.94 10.34
N LYS A 122 -0.79 -8.97 11.60
CA LYS A 122 -0.67 -7.77 12.44
C LYS A 122 0.30 -6.75 11.81
N ARG A 123 1.45 -7.22 11.31
CA ARG A 123 2.41 -6.37 10.59
C ARG A 123 1.79 -5.76 9.34
N MET A 124 1.02 -6.53 8.56
CA MET A 124 0.33 -5.99 7.39
C MET A 124 -0.62 -4.86 7.76
N LYS A 125 -1.41 -5.01 8.84
CA LYS A 125 -2.29 -3.94 9.33
C LYS A 125 -1.48 -2.70 9.73
N GLU A 126 -0.40 -2.89 10.48
CA GLU A 126 0.48 -1.81 10.93
C GLU A 126 1.11 -1.04 9.76
N LEU A 127 1.51 -1.72 8.68
CA LEU A 127 2.03 -1.08 7.48
C LEU A 127 1.01 -0.14 6.82
N TYR A 128 -0.27 -0.52 6.79
CA TYR A 128 -1.31 0.38 6.30
C TYR A 128 -1.60 1.53 7.29
N LYS A 129 -1.56 1.29 8.60
CA LYS A 129 -1.69 2.37 9.60
C LYS A 129 -0.62 3.43 9.42
N GLN A 130 0.63 3.01 9.18
CA GLN A 130 1.75 3.92 8.95
C GLN A 130 1.59 4.74 7.66
N LYS A 131 0.93 4.18 6.64
CA LYS A 131 0.54 4.91 5.43
C LYS A 131 -0.68 5.83 5.62
N GLY A 132 -1.24 5.89 6.83
CA GLY A 132 -2.35 6.78 7.20
C GLY A 132 -3.73 6.28 6.76
N TYR A 133 -3.92 4.97 6.69
CA TYR A 133 -5.24 4.36 6.50
C TYR A 133 -5.96 4.10 7.83
N SER A 134 -7.27 4.29 7.86
CA SER A 134 -8.10 4.00 9.04
C SER A 134 -8.24 2.50 9.32
N ASP A 135 -8.45 2.15 10.59
CA ASP A 135 -8.69 0.75 11.01
C ASP A 135 -9.84 0.10 10.23
N GLU A 136 -10.95 0.82 10.04
CA GLU A 136 -12.11 0.32 9.31
C GLU A 136 -11.83 0.04 7.84
N TRP A 137 -11.01 0.87 7.19
CA TRP A 137 -10.61 0.65 5.81
C TRP A 137 -9.66 -0.56 5.73
N ILE A 138 -8.71 -0.64 6.66
CA ILE A 138 -7.71 -1.73 6.73
C ILE A 138 -8.41 -3.08 6.88
N GLU A 139 -9.43 -3.18 7.74
CA GLU A 139 -10.20 -4.42 7.90
C GLU A 139 -10.89 -4.86 6.61
N LYS A 140 -11.52 -3.93 5.87
CA LYS A 140 -12.14 -4.23 4.58
C LYS A 140 -11.08 -4.69 3.58
N ARG A 141 -9.93 -4.02 3.53
CA ARG A 141 -8.83 -4.38 2.64
C ARG A 141 -8.29 -5.78 2.94
N VAL A 142 -8.08 -6.12 4.22
CA VAL A 142 -7.62 -7.44 4.67
C VAL A 142 -8.62 -8.53 4.28
N ARG A 143 -9.92 -8.31 4.51
CA ARG A 143 -10.97 -9.25 4.10
C ARG A 143 -11.01 -9.43 2.58
N GLY A 144 -10.85 -8.35 1.83
CA GLY A 144 -10.79 -8.41 0.36
C GLY A 144 -9.60 -9.19 -0.19
N ILE A 145 -8.45 -9.21 0.51
CA ILE A 145 -7.32 -10.09 0.14
C ILE A 145 -7.77 -11.55 0.24
N ALA A 146 -8.37 -11.95 1.36
CA ALA A 146 -8.81 -13.32 1.58
C ALA A 146 -9.86 -13.78 0.55
N VAL A 147 -10.84 -12.92 0.21
CA VAL A 147 -11.86 -13.23 -0.81
C VAL A 147 -11.22 -13.45 -2.20
N ARG A 148 -10.25 -12.62 -2.57
CA ARG A 148 -9.52 -12.75 -3.84
C ARG A 148 -8.64 -13.99 -3.88
N ASP A 149 -7.99 -14.32 -2.78
CA ASP A 149 -7.16 -15.53 -2.67
C ASP A 149 -8.04 -16.78 -2.84
N GLU A 150 -9.20 -16.82 -2.18
CA GLU A 150 -10.19 -17.89 -2.37
C GLU A 150 -10.64 -18.03 -3.83
N LEU A 151 -10.98 -16.91 -4.50
CA LEU A 151 -11.35 -16.92 -5.91
C LEU A 151 -10.22 -17.46 -6.80
N THR A 152 -8.99 -17.03 -6.53
CA THR A 152 -7.81 -17.44 -7.31
C THR A 152 -7.54 -18.94 -7.13
N ASP A 153 -7.66 -19.45 -5.90
CA ASP A 153 -7.52 -20.87 -5.62
C ASP A 153 -8.64 -21.71 -6.26
N GLU A 154 -9.87 -21.19 -6.28
CA GLU A 154 -10.98 -21.82 -6.96
C GLU A 154 -10.75 -21.92 -8.48
N TRP A 155 -10.24 -20.85 -9.11
CA TRP A 155 -9.86 -20.88 -10.52
C TRP A 155 -8.74 -21.89 -10.80
N LYS A 156 -7.71 -21.98 -9.94
CA LYS A 156 -6.65 -23.00 -10.08
C LYS A 156 -7.21 -24.41 -10.04
N LYS A 157 -8.10 -24.71 -9.09
CA LYS A 157 -8.81 -26.01 -9.00
C LYS A 157 -9.63 -26.33 -10.26
N ARG A 158 -9.98 -25.32 -11.04
CA ARG A 158 -10.77 -25.41 -12.28
C ARG A 158 -9.94 -25.43 -13.55
N GLY A 159 -8.61 -25.53 -13.44
CA GLY A 159 -7.70 -25.63 -14.58
C GLY A 159 -7.33 -24.28 -15.20
N ILE A 160 -7.36 -23.20 -14.41
CA ILE A 160 -6.81 -21.89 -14.80
C ILE A 160 -5.41 -21.78 -14.21
N GLU A 161 -4.39 -21.71 -15.06
CA GLU A 161 -2.99 -21.72 -14.63
C GLU A 161 -2.21 -20.50 -15.11
N GLU A 162 -2.62 -19.86 -16.20
CA GLU A 162 -1.89 -18.72 -16.77
C GLU A 162 -2.24 -17.39 -16.09
N GLU A 163 -1.23 -16.61 -15.70
CA GLU A 163 -1.41 -15.25 -15.14
C GLU A 163 -2.32 -14.37 -15.98
N ARG A 164 -2.17 -14.43 -17.32
CA ARG A 164 -3.00 -13.68 -18.27
C ARG A 164 -4.48 -14.04 -18.16
N GLN A 165 -4.82 -15.30 -17.87
CA GLN A 165 -6.21 -15.72 -17.68
C GLN A 165 -6.79 -15.10 -16.41
N PHE A 166 -6.05 -15.11 -15.30
CA PHE A 166 -6.46 -14.45 -14.05
C PHE A 166 -6.72 -12.95 -14.25
N GLU A 167 -5.86 -12.26 -15.01
CA GLU A 167 -6.04 -10.85 -15.34
C GLU A 167 -7.33 -10.60 -16.14
N ILE A 168 -7.60 -11.42 -17.16
CA ILE A 168 -8.82 -11.30 -17.96
C ILE A 168 -10.05 -11.54 -17.10
N LEU A 169 -10.08 -12.61 -16.29
CA LEU A 169 -11.23 -12.92 -15.45
C LEU A 169 -11.48 -11.81 -14.42
N THR A 170 -10.42 -11.29 -13.79
CA THR A 170 -10.52 -10.11 -12.90
C THR A 170 -11.05 -8.89 -13.65
N ALA A 171 -10.64 -8.68 -14.90
CA ALA A 171 -11.13 -7.57 -15.71
C ALA A 171 -12.61 -7.70 -16.06
N GLU A 172 -13.10 -8.91 -16.34
CA GLU A 172 -14.53 -9.15 -16.57
C GLU A 172 -15.37 -8.88 -15.32
N ILE A 173 -14.90 -9.31 -14.13
CA ILE A 173 -15.59 -9.00 -12.85
C ILE A 173 -15.67 -7.49 -12.63
N SER A 174 -14.54 -6.79 -12.76
CA SER A 174 -14.48 -5.34 -12.56
C SER A 174 -15.38 -4.61 -13.56
N LYS A 175 -15.34 -5.01 -14.84
CA LYS A 175 -16.15 -4.39 -15.89
C LYS A 175 -17.64 -4.62 -15.67
N ALA A 176 -18.05 -5.82 -15.29
CA ALA A 176 -19.46 -6.10 -14.97
C ALA A 176 -19.92 -5.37 -13.69
N THR A 177 -19.04 -5.21 -12.69
CA THR A 177 -19.36 -4.53 -11.44
C THR A 177 -19.43 -3.01 -11.60
N PHE A 178 -18.37 -2.40 -12.12
CA PHE A 178 -18.17 -0.93 -12.14
C PHE A 178 -18.35 -0.30 -13.52
N GLY A 179 -18.50 -1.11 -14.57
CA GLY A 179 -18.52 -0.61 -15.96
C GLY A 179 -17.14 -0.34 -16.53
N MET A 180 -16.06 -0.67 -15.81
CA MET A 180 -14.68 -0.38 -16.18
C MET A 180 -13.73 -1.52 -15.76
N THR A 181 -12.78 -1.84 -16.63
CA THR A 181 -11.67 -2.75 -16.33
C THR A 181 -10.73 -2.13 -15.28
N PRO A 182 -9.87 -2.91 -14.59
CA PRO A 182 -8.95 -2.37 -13.60
C PRO A 182 -8.05 -1.25 -14.15
N GLY A 183 -7.58 -1.38 -15.39
CA GLY A 183 -6.76 -0.35 -16.04
C GLY A 183 -7.54 0.93 -16.38
N GLU A 184 -8.81 0.82 -16.79
CA GLU A 184 -9.69 1.99 -16.98
C GLU A 184 -10.01 2.66 -15.65
N TYR A 185 -10.23 1.87 -14.60
CA TYR A 185 -10.54 2.37 -13.26
C TYR A 185 -9.33 3.09 -12.64
N GLN A 186 -8.11 2.55 -12.83
CA GLN A 186 -6.89 3.25 -12.44
C GLN A 186 -6.78 4.61 -13.13
N LYS A 187 -7.06 4.70 -14.43
CA LYS A 187 -7.09 5.98 -15.16
C LYS A 187 -8.17 6.92 -14.64
N PHE A 188 -9.36 6.41 -14.34
CA PHE A 188 -10.46 7.19 -13.78
C PHE A 188 -10.10 7.82 -12.43
N LYS A 189 -9.31 7.12 -11.61
CA LYS A 189 -8.77 7.60 -10.33
C LYS A 189 -7.41 8.29 -10.43
N GLU A 190 -6.93 8.57 -11.64
CA GLU A 190 -5.66 9.28 -11.90
C GLU A 190 -4.41 8.58 -11.32
N LEU A 191 -4.46 7.25 -11.24
CA LEU A 191 -3.37 6.38 -10.79
C LEU A 191 -2.45 6.02 -11.97
N LYS A 192 -1.15 5.96 -11.71
CA LYS A 192 -0.12 5.58 -12.70
C LYS A 192 0.49 4.23 -12.40
N LYS A 193 1.01 4.05 -11.19
CA LYS A 193 1.70 2.82 -10.73
C LYS A 193 1.12 2.26 -9.44
N GLU A 194 0.21 3.00 -8.83
CA GLU A 194 -0.40 2.71 -7.55
C GLU A 194 -1.42 1.55 -7.67
N ASN A 195 -1.57 0.80 -6.59
CA ASN A 195 -2.52 -0.30 -6.53
C ASN A 195 -3.96 0.26 -6.49
N LEU A 196 -4.83 -0.14 -7.43
CA LEU A 196 -6.19 0.36 -7.49
C LEU A 196 -6.98 0.20 -6.18
N ARG A 197 -6.91 -0.99 -5.56
CA ARG A 197 -7.69 -1.30 -4.36
C ARG A 197 -7.21 -0.52 -3.13
N ASP A 198 -5.94 -0.15 -3.10
CA ASP A 198 -5.39 0.72 -2.05
C ASP A 198 -5.83 2.19 -2.19
N HIS A 199 -6.55 2.52 -3.26
CA HIS A 199 -7.10 3.86 -3.56
C HIS A 199 -8.62 3.81 -3.79
N MET A 200 -9.27 2.73 -3.39
CA MET A 200 -10.72 2.58 -3.41
C MET A 200 -11.33 2.98 -2.06
N ASN A 201 -12.50 3.62 -2.11
CA ASN A 201 -13.31 3.90 -0.93
C ASN A 201 -13.99 2.63 -0.40
N ASP A 202 -14.65 2.75 0.76
CA ASP A 202 -15.26 1.62 1.46
C ASP A 202 -16.30 0.86 0.60
N LEU A 203 -17.15 1.58 -0.14
CA LEU A 203 -18.15 0.94 -1.01
C LEU A 203 -17.50 0.28 -2.22
N GLU A 204 -16.52 0.93 -2.84
CA GLU A 204 -15.77 0.35 -3.96
C GLU A 204 -15.06 -0.96 -3.55
N LEU A 205 -14.50 -1.04 -2.34
CA LEU A 205 -13.96 -2.27 -1.79
C LEU A 205 -15.04 -3.33 -1.56
N ILE A 206 -16.17 -2.96 -0.96
CA ILE A 206 -17.29 -3.89 -0.68
C ILE A 206 -17.84 -4.50 -1.97
N PHE A 207 -18.11 -3.69 -2.99
CA PHE A 207 -18.62 -4.19 -4.27
C PHE A 207 -17.59 -5.02 -5.03
N SER A 208 -16.29 -4.72 -4.89
CA SER A 208 -15.23 -5.57 -5.43
C SER A 208 -15.27 -6.96 -4.79
N MET A 209 -15.35 -7.03 -3.45
CA MET A 209 -15.45 -8.30 -2.72
C MET A 209 -16.73 -9.06 -3.09
N LEU A 210 -17.87 -8.37 -3.21
CA LEU A 210 -19.14 -9.00 -3.59
C LEU A 210 -19.05 -9.63 -4.98
N GLY A 211 -18.42 -8.95 -5.94
CA GLY A 211 -18.23 -9.48 -7.30
C GLY A 211 -17.35 -10.73 -7.29
N GLU A 212 -16.23 -10.67 -6.57
CA GLU A 212 -15.29 -11.79 -6.44
C GLU A 212 -15.92 -12.99 -5.73
N ALA A 213 -16.57 -12.78 -4.58
CA ALA A 213 -17.25 -13.84 -3.84
C ALA A 213 -18.39 -14.47 -4.65
N SER A 214 -19.16 -13.64 -5.36
CA SER A 214 -20.25 -14.13 -6.23
C SER A 214 -19.70 -14.98 -7.38
N THR A 215 -18.59 -14.56 -7.99
CA THR A 215 -17.92 -15.38 -9.02
C THR A 215 -17.46 -16.71 -8.48
N THR A 216 -16.84 -16.74 -7.30
CA THR A 216 -16.42 -17.98 -6.64
C THR A 216 -17.60 -18.92 -6.43
N GLU A 217 -18.70 -18.44 -5.85
CA GLU A 217 -19.89 -19.25 -5.59
C GLU A 217 -20.55 -19.74 -6.88
N ILE A 218 -20.65 -18.91 -7.91
CA ILE A 218 -21.20 -19.31 -9.22
C ILE A 218 -20.31 -20.38 -9.88
N ALA A 219 -18.99 -20.21 -9.84
CA ALA A 219 -18.06 -21.17 -10.39
C ALA A 219 -18.19 -22.53 -9.67
N LYS A 220 -18.24 -22.52 -8.33
CA LYS A 220 -18.52 -23.70 -7.49
C LYS A 220 -19.82 -24.40 -7.89
N LYS A 221 -20.92 -23.68 -7.96
CA LYS A 221 -22.26 -24.26 -8.20
C LYS A 221 -22.44 -24.80 -9.62
N ARG A 222 -21.78 -24.21 -10.61
CA ARG A 222 -21.87 -24.67 -12.01
C ARG A 222 -20.83 -25.74 -12.36
N ASP A 223 -19.93 -26.03 -11.43
CA ASP A 223 -18.69 -26.75 -11.70
C ASP A 223 -17.96 -26.25 -12.96
N ALA A 224 -17.86 -24.93 -13.14
CA ALA A 224 -17.18 -24.29 -14.27
C ALA A 224 -15.76 -24.84 -14.49
N LYS A 225 -15.50 -25.49 -15.63
CA LYS A 225 -14.17 -26.03 -16.01
C LYS A 225 -13.51 -25.17 -17.08
N GLY A 226 -12.21 -24.93 -16.90
CA GLY A 226 -11.39 -24.21 -17.85
C GLY A 226 -11.82 -22.75 -18.05
N PHE A 227 -11.11 -22.07 -18.94
CA PHE A 227 -11.25 -20.62 -19.10
C PHE A 227 -12.62 -20.15 -19.59
N PRO A 228 -13.26 -20.76 -20.62
CA PRO A 228 -14.52 -20.24 -21.16
C PRO A 228 -15.66 -20.23 -20.15
N GLU A 229 -15.77 -21.25 -19.30
CA GLU A 229 -16.84 -21.34 -18.30
C GLU A 229 -16.58 -20.42 -17.11
N ASN A 230 -15.33 -20.34 -16.66
CA ASN A 230 -14.94 -19.41 -15.59
C ASN A 230 -15.08 -17.95 -16.04
N LYS A 231 -14.90 -17.67 -17.33
CA LYS A 231 -15.20 -16.34 -17.90
C LYS A 231 -16.68 -15.99 -17.76
N LYS A 232 -17.60 -16.93 -18.03
CA LYS A 232 -19.03 -16.71 -17.81
C LYS A 232 -19.35 -16.51 -16.33
N ALA A 233 -18.76 -17.30 -15.44
CA ALA A 233 -18.93 -17.13 -13.99
C ALA A 233 -18.39 -15.77 -13.49
N ALA A 234 -17.29 -15.28 -14.06
CA ALA A 234 -16.73 -13.97 -13.77
C ALA A 234 -17.68 -12.83 -14.16
N ILE A 235 -18.24 -12.88 -15.38
CA ILE A 235 -19.23 -11.90 -15.85
C ILE A 235 -20.48 -11.93 -14.98
N ASP A 236 -21.00 -13.11 -14.66
CA ASP A 236 -22.22 -13.25 -13.87
C ASP A 236 -22.01 -12.77 -12.43
N GLY A 237 -20.90 -13.15 -11.78
CA GLY A 237 -20.58 -12.69 -10.43
C GLY A 237 -20.36 -11.19 -10.35
N GLY A 238 -19.65 -10.60 -11.32
CA GLY A 238 -19.53 -9.15 -11.44
C GLY A 238 -20.87 -8.47 -11.73
N THR A 239 -21.78 -9.12 -12.46
CA THR A 239 -23.12 -8.60 -12.74
C THR A 239 -23.98 -8.57 -11.47
N VAL A 240 -23.90 -9.58 -10.61
CA VAL A 240 -24.56 -9.58 -9.29
C VAL A 240 -24.14 -8.35 -8.48
N ALA A 241 -22.83 -8.11 -8.36
CA ALA A 241 -22.31 -6.94 -7.65
C ALA A 241 -22.67 -5.62 -8.35
N GLY A 242 -22.62 -5.58 -9.69
CA GLY A 242 -22.99 -4.41 -10.48
C GLY A 242 -24.46 -4.02 -10.35
N ASN A 243 -25.36 -5.01 -10.26
CA ASN A 243 -26.78 -4.77 -10.02
C ASN A 243 -27.03 -4.22 -8.61
N ALA A 244 -26.45 -4.86 -7.58
CA ALA A 244 -26.52 -4.37 -6.21
C ALA A 244 -25.95 -2.95 -6.07
N ARG A 245 -24.85 -2.65 -6.77
CA ARG A 245 -24.26 -1.31 -6.82
C ARG A 245 -25.24 -0.30 -7.42
N LYS A 246 -25.81 -0.60 -8.59
CA LYS A 246 -26.75 0.30 -9.27
C LYS A 246 -27.99 0.56 -8.42
N GLU A 247 -28.51 -0.47 -7.76
CA GLU A 247 -29.65 -0.33 -6.84
C GLU A 247 -29.31 0.58 -5.66
N LEU A 248 -28.13 0.41 -5.04
CA LEU A 248 -27.67 1.32 -3.99
C LEU A 248 -27.51 2.76 -4.50
N GLU A 249 -26.93 2.96 -5.69
CA GLU A 249 -26.76 4.29 -6.29
C GLU A 249 -28.11 4.95 -6.57
N GLU A 250 -29.11 4.18 -7.02
CA GLU A 250 -30.48 4.68 -7.25
C GLU A 250 -31.15 5.10 -5.94
N LYS A 251 -31.03 4.30 -4.87
CA LYS A 251 -31.66 4.59 -3.58
C LYS A 251 -30.95 5.69 -2.80
N SER A 252 -29.63 5.75 -2.87
CA SER A 252 -28.83 6.75 -2.15
C SER A 252 -28.68 8.07 -2.91
N GLY A 253 -28.90 8.09 -4.22
CA GLY A 253 -28.66 9.25 -5.07
C GLY A 253 -27.18 9.58 -5.32
N THR A 254 -26.25 8.74 -4.84
CA THR A 254 -24.80 8.98 -4.95
C THR A 254 -24.12 7.87 -5.74
N LYS A 255 -23.06 8.21 -6.50
CA LYS A 255 -22.25 7.22 -7.21
C LYS A 255 -21.26 6.55 -6.26
N VAL A 256 -21.14 5.23 -6.36
CA VAL A 256 -20.16 4.43 -5.60
C VAL A 256 -18.76 4.66 -6.16
N SER A 257 -18.64 4.61 -7.50
CA SER A 257 -17.36 4.86 -8.19
C SER A 257 -17.05 6.35 -8.22
N THR A 258 -15.96 6.73 -7.57
CA THR A 258 -15.54 8.13 -7.41
C THR A 258 -14.10 8.34 -7.88
N LYS A 259 -13.75 9.58 -8.25
CA LYS A 259 -12.36 9.93 -8.59
C LYS A 259 -11.43 10.02 -7.37
N ASP A 260 -12.02 10.03 -6.17
CA ASP A 260 -11.30 10.09 -4.92
C ASP A 260 -10.29 8.94 -4.81
N ASN A 261 -9.12 9.29 -4.31
CA ASN A 261 -8.00 8.38 -4.11
C ASN A 261 -7.12 8.89 -2.96
N TYR A 262 -6.23 8.05 -2.46
CA TYR A 262 -5.36 8.36 -1.30
C TYR A 262 -3.91 8.64 -1.69
N LYS A 263 -3.71 9.22 -2.88
CA LYS A 263 -2.37 9.47 -3.42
C LYS A 263 -1.73 10.73 -2.83
N GLU A 264 -2.50 11.82 -2.80
CA GLU A 264 -2.00 13.13 -2.36
C GLU A 264 -2.21 13.34 -0.86
N LEU A 265 -3.30 12.79 -0.30
CA LEU A 265 -3.62 12.86 1.13
C LEU A 265 -3.90 11.44 1.66
N PRO A 266 -3.46 11.12 2.88
CA PRO A 266 -3.80 9.86 3.54
C PRO A 266 -5.33 9.71 3.68
N GLU A 267 -5.80 8.47 3.65
CA GLU A 267 -7.24 8.15 3.73
C GLU A 267 -7.91 8.77 4.96
N VAL A 268 -7.24 8.75 6.11
CA VAL A 268 -7.75 9.36 7.35
C VAL A 268 -7.95 10.87 7.21
N GLU A 269 -7.09 11.57 6.49
CA GLU A 269 -7.22 13.03 6.29
C GLU A 269 -8.37 13.35 5.33
N ILE A 270 -8.51 12.59 4.25
CA ILE A 270 -9.64 12.74 3.32
C ILE A 270 -10.97 12.46 4.04
N ARG A 271 -11.02 11.41 4.87
CA ARG A 271 -12.21 11.07 5.66
C ARG A 271 -12.60 12.19 6.62
N LYS A 272 -11.63 12.78 7.32
CA LYS A 272 -11.86 13.95 8.19
C LYS A 272 -12.40 15.16 7.42
N ASN A 273 -11.80 15.47 6.27
CA ASN A 273 -12.22 16.60 5.44
C ASN A 273 -13.66 16.43 4.93
N LYS A 274 -14.08 15.21 4.59
CA LYS A 274 -15.47 14.93 4.19
C LYS A 274 -16.48 15.15 5.32
N ILE A 275 -16.17 14.69 6.54
CA ILE A 275 -17.03 14.91 7.72
C ILE A 275 -17.20 16.41 7.98
N LEU A 276 -16.12 17.19 7.88
CA LEU A 276 -16.16 18.63 8.10
C LEU A 276 -16.97 19.39 7.03
N ILE A 277 -17.03 18.88 5.79
CA ILE A 277 -17.84 19.47 4.72
C ILE A 277 -19.32 19.14 4.95
N THR A 278 -19.65 17.89 5.30
CA THR A 278 -21.03 17.48 5.59
C THR A 278 -21.59 18.22 6.80
N ASP A 279 -20.79 18.42 7.85
CA ASP A 279 -21.21 19.17 9.05
C ASP A 279 -21.45 20.67 8.77
N ASN A 280 -20.77 21.24 7.77
CA ASN A 280 -20.95 22.64 7.36
C ASN A 280 -22.13 22.82 6.39
N GLU A 281 -22.44 21.84 5.55
CA GLU A 281 -23.61 21.86 4.65
C GLU A 281 -24.93 21.63 5.43
N GLU A 282 -24.90 20.90 6.54
CA GLU A 282 -26.05 20.70 7.44
C GLU A 282 -26.36 21.90 8.36
N GLN A 283 -25.62 23.00 8.28
CA GLN A 283 -25.99 24.27 8.95
C GLN A 283 -26.62 25.26 7.96
N PRO A 284 -27.93 25.17 7.65
CA PRO A 284 -28.60 26.23 6.91
C PRO A 284 -28.67 27.47 7.81
N ASN A 285 -27.91 28.49 7.42
CA ASN A 285 -28.17 29.91 7.58
C ASN A 285 -29.16 30.27 8.72
N ARG A 286 -28.69 30.30 9.99
CA ARG A 286 -29.40 31.01 11.08
C ARG A 286 -29.27 32.52 10.90
N GLY A 287 -29.82 33.04 9.80
CA GLY A 287 -29.92 34.45 9.48
C GLY A 287 -31.38 34.90 9.58
N ARG A 288 -31.68 35.73 10.59
CA ARG A 288 -32.97 36.36 10.98
C ARG A 288 -33.96 35.46 11.75
N MET A 289 -33.83 35.50 13.08
CA MET A 289 -35.00 35.38 13.96
C MET A 289 -36.02 36.46 13.57
N THR A 290 -37.22 36.04 13.19
CA THR A 290 -38.38 36.93 13.09
C THR A 290 -38.85 37.32 14.50
N ASN A 291 -39.44 38.50 14.66
CA ASN A 291 -39.84 39.08 15.94
C ASN A 291 -40.93 38.32 16.73
N PHE A 292 -41.21 37.05 16.40
CA PHE A 292 -42.26 36.24 17.04
C PHE A 292 -41.75 35.34 18.19
N GLU A 293 -40.43 35.19 18.36
CA GLU A 293 -39.85 34.32 19.40
C GLU A 293 -39.36 35.08 20.65
N LYS A 294 -39.46 36.42 20.67
CA LYS A 294 -39.10 37.23 21.85
C LYS A 294 -40.19 37.26 22.93
N ASP A 295 -41.45 37.00 22.59
CA ASP A 295 -42.58 37.18 23.52
C ASP A 295 -42.95 35.96 24.37
N LYS A 296 -42.33 34.79 24.14
CA LYS A 296 -42.54 33.60 25.01
C LYS A 296 -41.58 33.50 26.20
N LYS A 297 -40.58 34.38 26.30
CA LYS A 297 -39.62 34.40 27.43
C LYS A 297 -39.96 35.39 28.54
N PHE A 298 -41.01 36.21 28.41
CA PHE A 298 -41.42 37.16 29.45
C PHE A 298 -42.57 36.66 30.36
N ALA A 299 -43.23 35.55 30.04
CA ALA A 299 -44.41 35.07 30.78
C ALA A 299 -44.13 33.92 31.79
N LYS A 300 -42.87 33.69 32.20
CA LYS A 300 -42.50 32.63 33.18
C LYS A 300 -41.67 33.13 34.37
N ARG A 301 -41.79 34.42 34.71
CA ARG A 301 -41.22 35.00 35.93
C ARG A 301 -42.28 35.87 36.58
N THR A 302 -43.17 35.28 37.38
CA THR A 302 -43.92 36.02 38.43
C THR A 302 -44.69 35.14 39.42
N ASP A 303 -44.74 33.82 39.31
CA ASP A 303 -45.50 32.97 40.25
C ASP A 303 -44.62 32.06 41.12
N ALA A 304 -43.68 32.66 41.87
CA ALA A 304 -42.93 31.96 42.91
C ALA A 304 -42.48 32.94 44.02
N ALA A 305 -43.46 33.47 44.75
CA ALA A 305 -43.30 34.03 46.08
C ALA A 305 -44.66 33.89 46.79
N TRP A 306 -44.65 33.59 48.09
CA TRP A 306 -45.78 33.25 48.97
C TRP A 306 -46.14 31.76 49.05
N GLU A 307 -45.40 31.02 49.88
CA GLU A 307 -45.94 30.32 51.07
C GLU A 307 -44.81 29.58 51.82
N ASN A 308 -44.75 29.87 53.13
CA ASN A 308 -43.82 29.44 54.20
C ASN A 308 -42.46 30.17 54.33
#